data_AF-A0A438HV17-F1
#
_entry.id   AF-A0A438HV17-F1
#
_cell.length_a   1.000
_cell.length_b   1.000
_cell.length_c   1.000
_cell.angle_alpha   90.00
_cell.angle_beta   90.00
_cell.angle_gamma   90.00
#
_symmetry.space_group_name_H-M   'P 1'
#
loop_
_entity.id
_entity.type
_entity.pdbx_description
1 polymer ?
#
loop_
_entity_poly.entity_id
_entity_poly.type
_entity_poly.pdbx_seq_one_letter_code
_entity_poly.pdbx_strand_id
1 'polypeptide(L)'
;MSCCNIFISDQSSREVFMEVLKRCKKAIGWQISDLKGISPLVCTHHIYMEEEAKPIRQLQRRLNPHLQEVVRAEVLKLLQAGIIYPISDSPWVSPTQVVPKKSGITVVQNEKGEVWTRIFHVPLKGSTPLSPNKGLY
;
A
#
# COMPACT_ATOMS: atom_id res chain seq x y z
N MET A 1 -13.55 4.50 -10.86
CA MET A 1 -12.88 5.82 -10.91
C MET A 1 -12.71 6.10 -12.38
N SER A 2 -13.38 7.13 -12.91
CA SER A 2 -12.95 7.70 -14.18
C SER A 2 -11.48 8.05 -13.99
N CYS A 3 -10.61 7.43 -14.79
CA CYS A 3 -9.33 8.07 -15.06
C CYS A 3 -9.70 9.50 -15.46
N CYS A 4 -9.12 10.50 -14.79
CA CYS A 4 -9.29 11.88 -15.24
C CYS A 4 -8.88 11.90 -16.71
N ASN A 5 -9.86 12.04 -17.60
CA ASN A 5 -9.55 12.26 -19.01
C ASN A 5 -8.99 13.67 -19.06
N ILE A 6 -7.66 13.75 -19.04
CA ILE A 6 -6.95 14.99 -19.31
C ILE A 6 -7.19 15.27 -20.78
N PHE A 7 -8.27 16.03 -21.06
CA PHE A 7 -8.61 16.45 -22.40
C PHE A 7 -7.84 17.75 -22.68
N ILE A 8 -6.74 17.63 -23.42
CA ILE A 8 -6.01 18.77 -23.94
C ILE A 8 -6.57 19.04 -25.33
N SER A 9 -7.35 20.11 -25.47
CA SER A 9 -8.02 20.50 -26.72
C SER A 9 -7.05 21.05 -27.77
N ASP A 10 -5.94 21.65 -27.33
CA ASP A 10 -4.93 22.22 -28.20
C ASP A 10 -3.85 21.19 -28.59
N GLN A 11 -3.59 21.08 -29.90
CA GLN A 11 -2.67 20.08 -30.45
C GLN A 11 -1.21 20.34 -30.02
N SER A 12 -0.79 21.61 -29.97
CA SER A 12 0.55 22.01 -29.54
C SER A 12 0.80 21.64 -28.06
N SER A 13 -0.16 21.95 -27.20
CA SER A 13 -0.13 21.60 -25.78
C SER A 13 -0.09 20.09 -25.55
N ARG A 14 -0.75 19.31 -26.40
CA ARG A 14 -0.73 17.84 -26.33
C ARG A 14 0.65 17.28 -26.67
N GLU A 15 1.33 17.85 -27.66
CA GLU A 15 2.68 17.42 -28.07
C GLU A 15 3.70 17.68 -26.96
N VAL A 16 3.68 18.87 -26.37
CA VAL A 16 4.53 19.22 -25.21
C VAL A 16 4.27 18.27 -24.03
N PHE A 17 3.01 17.99 -23.73
CA PHE A 17 2.65 17.06 -22.66
C PHE A 17 3.21 15.65 -22.92
N MET A 18 3.07 15.15 -24.15
CA MET A 18 3.61 13.84 -24.52
C MET A 18 5.15 13.79 -24.44
N GLU A 19 5.82 14.89 -24.78
CA GLU A 19 7.27 15.01 -24.61
C GLU A 19 7.69 14.93 -23.14
N VAL A 20 7.00 15.66 -22.26
CA VAL A 20 7.25 15.62 -20.81
C VAL A 20 7.02 14.21 -20.24
N LEU A 21 5.93 13.54 -20.61
CA LEU A 21 5.67 12.17 -20.16
C LEU A 21 6.75 11.19 -20.62
N LYS A 22 7.20 11.30 -21.87
CA LYS A 22 8.29 10.47 -22.41
C LYS A 22 9.61 10.73 -21.67
N ARG A 23 9.92 12.00 -21.40
CA ARG A 23 11.11 12.42 -20.64
C ARG A 23 11.07 11.94 -19.19
N CYS A 24 9.90 12.00 -18.56
CA CYS A 24 9.69 11.67 -17.15
C CYS A 24 9.15 10.25 -16.92
N LYS A 25 9.37 9.31 -17.85
CA LYS A 25 8.82 7.94 -17.76
C LYS A 25 9.15 7.24 -16.44
N LYS A 26 10.34 7.51 -15.87
CA LYS A 26 10.81 6.94 -14.58
C LYS A 26 10.10 7.49 -13.35
N ALA A 27 9.43 8.64 -13.46
CA ALA A 27 8.64 9.23 -12.38
C ALA A 27 7.23 8.60 -12.29
N ILE A 28 6.82 7.83 -13.30
CA ILE A 28 5.52 7.16 -13.36
C ILE A 28 5.69 5.74 -12.82
N GLY A 29 4.92 5.39 -11.79
CA GLY A 29 4.84 4.02 -11.30
C GLY A 29 3.87 3.19 -12.12
N TRP A 30 4.35 2.43 -13.10
CA TRP A 30 3.52 1.55 -13.93
C TRP A 30 3.19 0.25 -13.19
N GLN A 31 4.16 -0.26 -12.44
CA GLN A 31 4.06 -1.40 -11.55
C GLN A 31 4.36 -0.98 -10.11
N ILE A 32 3.96 -1.82 -9.14
CA ILE A 32 4.19 -1.52 -7.73
C ILE A 32 5.69 -1.46 -7.37
N SER A 33 6.52 -2.21 -8.10
CA SER A 33 7.99 -2.19 -8.00
C SER A 33 8.62 -0.89 -8.48
N ASP A 34 7.93 -0.11 -9.32
CA ASP A 34 8.41 1.19 -9.79
C ASP A 34 8.25 2.28 -8.71
N LEU A 35 7.36 2.05 -7.73
CA LEU A 35 7.09 2.97 -6.63
C LEU A 35 8.22 2.90 -5.59
N LYS A 36 9.35 3.52 -5.92
CA LYS A 36 10.47 3.67 -4.97
C LYS A 36 10.03 4.61 -3.85
N GLY A 37 9.93 4.08 -2.64
CA GLY A 37 9.66 4.87 -1.44
C GLY A 37 10.74 5.92 -1.18
N ILE A 38 10.45 6.85 -0.28
CA ILE A 38 11.44 7.83 0.21
C ILE A 38 12.34 7.13 1.22
N SER A 39 13.65 7.36 1.14
CA SER A 39 14.60 6.80 2.11
C SER A 39 14.28 7.30 3.52
N PRO A 40 14.24 6.44 4.55
CA PRO A 40 14.04 6.85 5.94
C PRO A 40 15.10 7.85 6.43
N LEU A 41 16.29 7.86 5.82
CA LEU A 41 17.37 8.83 6.09
C LEU A 41 17.02 10.25 5.65
N VAL A 42 16.12 10.39 4.67
CA VAL A 42 15.69 11.69 4.13
C VAL A 42 14.53 12.25 4.95
N CYS A 43 13.54 11.41 5.23
CA CYS A 43 12.37 11.80 6.01
C CYS A 43 11.75 10.58 6.67
N THR A 44 11.51 10.68 7.97
CA THR A 44 10.71 9.72 8.73
C THR A 44 9.49 10.45 9.28
N HIS A 45 8.33 9.88 9.04
CA HIS A 45 7.09 10.41 9.60
C HIS A 45 6.88 9.87 11.01
N HIS A 46 6.70 10.78 11.98
CA HIS A 46 6.37 10.43 13.35
C HIS A 46 4.87 10.65 13.60
N ILE A 47 4.17 9.59 13.97
CA ILE A 47 2.77 9.65 14.38
C ILE A 47 2.74 9.80 15.90
N TYR A 48 2.46 11.02 16.37
CA TYR A 48 2.28 11.29 17.80
C TYR A 48 0.95 10.71 18.30
N MET A 49 0.93 10.23 19.54
CA MET A 49 -0.23 9.65 20.19
C MET A 49 -0.61 10.50 21.42
N GLU A 50 -1.88 10.44 21.81
CA GLU A 50 -2.34 11.03 23.07
C GLU A 50 -1.69 10.32 24.26
N GLU A 51 -1.47 11.05 25.36
CA GLU A 51 -0.72 10.56 26.54
C GLU A 51 -1.34 9.29 27.15
N GLU A 52 -2.67 9.16 27.10
CA GLU A 52 -3.41 8.02 27.66
C GLU A 52 -3.73 6.91 26.62
N ALA A 53 -3.18 7.01 25.41
CA ALA A 53 -3.45 6.05 24.35
C ALA A 53 -2.79 4.69 24.63
N LYS A 54 -3.61 3.68 24.91
CA LYS A 54 -3.14 2.30 25.14
C LYS A 54 -3.08 1.49 23.85
N PRO A 55 -2.08 0.60 23.69
CA PRO A 55 -2.03 -0.31 22.56
C PRO A 55 -3.22 -1.27 22.57
N ILE A 56 -3.80 -1.51 21.40
CA ILE A 56 -4.92 -2.42 21.23
C ILE A 56 -4.55 -3.50 20.21
N ARG A 57 -4.71 -4.76 20.63
CA ARG A 57 -4.60 -5.93 19.78
C ARG A 57 -5.99 -6.48 19.47
N GLN A 58 -6.50 -6.14 18.29
CA GLN A 58 -7.79 -6.64 17.82
C GLN A 58 -7.64 -8.04 17.21
N LEU A 59 -8.61 -8.92 17.47
CA LEU A 59 -8.64 -10.26 16.91
C LEU A 59 -8.86 -10.22 15.39
N GLN A 60 -8.07 -11.02 14.66
CA GLN A 60 -8.21 -11.15 13.21
C GLN A 60 -9.55 -11.80 12.85
N ARG A 61 -10.28 -11.21 11.90
CA ARG A 61 -11.54 -11.78 11.42
C ARG A 61 -11.29 -13.02 10.55
N ARG A 62 -12.16 -14.03 10.68
CA ARG A 62 -12.17 -15.20 9.81
C ARG A 62 -12.54 -14.78 8.38
N LEU A 63 -11.67 -15.08 7.43
CA LEU A 63 -11.90 -14.87 6.00
C LEU A 63 -12.21 -16.21 5.33
N ASN A 64 -12.99 -16.17 4.24
CA ASN A 64 -13.17 -17.31 3.33
C ASN A 64 -11.80 -17.74 2.78
N PRO A 65 -11.47 -19.05 2.72
CA PRO A 65 -10.20 -19.53 2.15
C PRO A 65 -9.79 -18.87 0.83
N HIS A 66 -10.73 -18.68 -0.10
CA HIS A 66 -10.43 -18.02 -1.37
C HIS A 66 -9.97 -16.56 -1.19
N LEU A 67 -10.62 -15.83 -0.28
CA LEU A 67 -10.20 -14.46 0.03
C LEU A 67 -8.87 -14.41 0.79
N GLN A 68 -8.54 -15.44 1.58
CA GLN A 68 -7.23 -15.54 2.23
C GLN A 68 -6.10 -15.64 1.23
N GLU A 69 -6.28 -16.41 0.15
CA GLU A 69 -5.29 -16.54 -0.92
C GLU A 69 -5.07 -15.21 -1.65
N VAL A 70 -6.15 -14.51 -1.99
CA VAL A 70 -6.08 -13.16 -2.59
C VAL A 70 -5.34 -12.20 -1.65
N VAL A 71 -5.69 -12.21 -0.36
CA VAL A 71 -5.04 -11.38 0.65
C VAL A 71 -3.54 -11.67 0.75
N ARG A 72 -3.17 -12.96 0.78
CA ARG A 72 -1.79 -13.40 0.87
C ARG A 72 -0.98 -12.96 -0.36
N ALA A 73 -1.55 -13.11 -1.56
CA ALA A 73 -0.89 -12.68 -2.80
C ALA A 73 -0.62 -11.17 -2.81
N GLU A 74 -1.58 -10.36 -2.37
CA GLU A 74 -1.41 -8.89 -2.30
C GLU A 74 -0.37 -8.48 -1.25
N VAL A 75 -0.38 -9.10 -0.07
CA VAL A 75 0.63 -8.86 0.97
C VAL A 75 2.03 -9.21 0.47
N LEU A 76 2.19 -10.34 -0.22
CA LEU A 76 3.48 -10.75 -0.79
C LEU A 76 3.99 -9.77 -1.85
N LYS A 77 3.11 -9.24 -2.71
CA LYS A 77 3.49 -8.20 -3.69
C LYS A 77 4.02 -6.94 -3.00
N LEU A 78 3.35 -6.49 -1.93
CA LEU A 78 3.78 -5.32 -1.15
C LEU A 78 5.11 -5.56 -0.43
N LEU A 79 5.30 -6.77 0.11
CA LEU A 79 6.53 -7.17 0.79
C LEU A 79 7.71 -7.21 -0.20
N GLN A 80 7.52 -7.81 -1.38
CA GLN A 80 8.55 -7.85 -2.43
C GLN A 80 8.91 -6.45 -2.95
N ALA A 81 7.94 -5.52 -2.98
CA ALA A 81 8.18 -4.13 -3.34
C ALA A 81 8.86 -3.31 -2.22
N GLY A 82 9.04 -3.87 -1.02
CA GLY A 82 9.60 -3.17 0.14
C GLY A 82 8.71 -2.08 0.71
N ILE A 83 7.41 -2.08 0.39
CA ILE A 83 6.43 -1.10 0.91
C ILE A 83 6.05 -1.45 2.35
N ILE A 84 6.05 -2.75 2.69
CA ILE A 84 5.80 -3.27 4.03
C ILE A 84 6.96 -4.18 4.46
N TYR A 85 7.10 -4.40 5.77
CA TYR A 85 8.09 -5.29 6.37
C TYR A 85 7.47 -6.09 7.53
N PRO A 86 7.99 -7.29 7.84
CA PRO A 86 7.48 -8.10 8.94
C PRO A 86 7.85 -7.52 10.31
N ILE A 87 6.92 -7.63 11.26
CA ILE A 87 7.10 -7.25 12.67
C ILE A 87 6.58 -8.41 13.51
N SER A 88 7.40 -8.93 14.43
CA SER A 88 7.03 -10.14 15.20
C SER A 88 5.97 -9.86 16.27
N ASP A 89 6.20 -8.86 17.13
CA ASP A 89 5.46 -8.71 18.40
C ASP A 89 4.86 -7.32 18.61
N SER A 90 4.18 -6.78 17.59
CA SER A 90 3.49 -5.49 17.74
C SER A 90 2.32 -5.61 18.75
N PRO A 91 2.27 -4.76 19.79
CA PRO A 91 1.13 -4.69 20.70
C PRO A 91 -0.09 -4.03 20.00
N TRP A 92 0.12 -3.40 18.85
CA TRP A 92 -0.91 -2.84 17.98
C TRP A 92 -1.26 -3.82 16.87
N VAL A 93 -2.50 -4.28 16.85
CA VAL A 93 -3.03 -5.13 15.77
C VAL A 93 -4.42 -4.68 15.40
N SER A 94 -4.63 -4.50 14.12
CA SER A 94 -5.91 -4.17 13.49
C SER A 94 -6.26 -5.27 12.49
N PRO A 95 -7.53 -5.71 12.41
CA PRO A 95 -7.91 -6.80 11.53
C PRO A 95 -7.85 -6.37 10.07
N THR A 96 -7.38 -7.27 9.22
CA THR A 96 -7.43 -7.08 7.77
C THR A 96 -8.88 -7.11 7.26
N GLN A 97 -9.30 -6.06 6.56
CA GLN A 97 -10.58 -6.00 5.86
C GLN A 97 -10.38 -6.12 4.35
N VAL A 98 -11.17 -6.99 3.72
CA VAL A 98 -11.22 -7.15 2.26
C VAL A 98 -12.41 -6.38 1.73
N VAL A 99 -12.17 -5.49 0.76
CA VAL A 99 -13.23 -4.71 0.12
C VAL A 99 -13.18 -4.96 -1.38
N PRO A 100 -14.24 -5.47 -2.02
CA PRO A 100 -14.31 -5.54 -3.48
C PRO A 100 -14.24 -4.15 -4.10
N LYS A 101 -13.35 -3.95 -5.07
CA LYS A 101 -13.23 -2.69 -5.82
C LYS A 101 -13.81 -2.81 -7.21
N LYS A 102 -14.63 -1.83 -7.59
CA LYS A 102 -15.31 -1.75 -8.89
C LYS A 102 -14.38 -1.42 -10.09
N SER A 103 -13.05 -1.42 -10.00
CA SER A 103 -12.19 -0.90 -11.09
C SER A 103 -10.79 -1.53 -11.27
N GLY A 104 -10.59 -2.20 -12.41
CA GLY A 104 -9.52 -2.02 -13.40
C GLY A 104 -8.03 -2.20 -13.04
N ILE A 105 -7.63 -2.36 -11.78
CA ILE A 105 -6.24 -2.67 -11.41
C ILE A 105 -6.13 -4.18 -11.25
N THR A 106 -5.10 -4.78 -11.87
CA THR A 106 -5.00 -6.22 -12.20
C THR A 106 -5.62 -7.14 -11.15
N VAL A 107 -6.60 -7.86 -11.65
CA VAL A 107 -7.68 -8.55 -10.96
C VAL A 107 -7.27 -10.01 -10.76
N VAL A 108 -7.37 -10.52 -9.52
CA VAL A 108 -7.52 -11.96 -9.35
C VAL A 108 -9.00 -12.26 -9.59
N GLN A 109 -9.32 -12.89 -10.73
CA GLN A 109 -10.68 -13.34 -11.02
C GLN A 109 -10.93 -14.65 -10.26
N ASN A 110 -12.06 -14.76 -9.57
CA ASN A 110 -12.49 -16.04 -9.03
C ASN A 110 -13.20 -16.88 -10.09
N GLU A 111 -13.42 -18.17 -9.80
CA GLU A 111 -14.11 -19.11 -10.71
C GLU A 111 -15.55 -18.69 -11.06
N LYS A 112 -16.15 -17.76 -10.30
CA LYS A 112 -17.50 -17.23 -10.50
C LYS A 112 -17.52 -15.87 -11.23
N GLY A 113 -16.36 -15.38 -11.69
CA GLY A 113 -16.23 -14.09 -12.37
C GLY A 113 -16.34 -12.85 -11.46
N GLU A 114 -16.36 -13.03 -10.14
CA GLU A 114 -16.37 -11.94 -9.17
C GLU A 114 -14.95 -11.38 -8.96
N VAL A 115 -14.88 -10.05 -8.84
CA VAL A 115 -13.62 -9.29 -8.79
C VAL A 115 -13.36 -8.78 -7.37
N TRP A 116 -12.28 -9.25 -6.75
CA TRP A 116 -11.89 -8.89 -5.38
C TRP A 116 -10.52 -8.19 -5.40
N THR A 117 -10.40 -6.96 -4.90
CA THR A 117 -9.08 -6.30 -4.76
C THR A 117 -9.06 -5.16 -3.74
N ARG A 118 -7.97 -5.16 -2.96
CA ARG A 118 -7.50 -4.24 -1.90
C ARG A 118 -7.88 -4.60 -0.47
N ILE A 119 -6.82 -4.86 0.28
CA ILE A 119 -6.72 -4.70 1.72
C ILE A 119 -6.38 -3.23 1.99
N PHE A 120 -7.10 -2.59 2.90
CA PHE A 120 -6.51 -1.52 3.69
C PHE A 120 -6.61 -1.91 5.17
N HIS A 121 -5.46 -2.18 5.76
CA HIS A 121 -5.12 -1.67 7.08
C HIS A 121 -3.59 -1.52 7.07
N VAL A 122 -3.12 -0.28 6.98
CA VAL A 122 -1.80 0.08 7.52
C VAL A 122 -1.90 -0.17 9.02
N PRO A 123 -0.89 -0.75 9.70
CA PRO A 123 -0.84 -0.63 11.15
C PRO A 123 -0.75 0.86 11.49
N LEU A 124 -1.90 1.52 11.68
CA LEU A 124 -1.95 2.80 12.37
C LEU A 124 -1.96 2.45 13.85
N LYS A 125 -0.79 2.51 14.47
CA LYS A 125 -0.49 3.39 15.61
C LYS A 125 0.82 2.98 16.29
N GLY A 126 1.67 3.99 16.51
CA GLY A 126 2.71 3.98 17.55
C GLY A 126 4.03 3.33 17.17
N SER A 127 4.91 4.11 16.55
CA SER A 127 6.35 3.95 16.79
C SER A 127 6.60 4.11 18.29
N THR A 128 6.86 3.03 19.00
CA THR A 128 7.72 3.14 20.18
C THR A 128 9.11 3.51 19.64
N PRO A 129 9.78 4.55 20.17
CA PRO A 129 11.14 4.85 19.75
C PRO A 129 12.00 3.62 20.03
N LEU A 130 12.69 3.12 18.99
CA LEU A 130 13.78 2.17 19.17
C LEU A 130 14.74 2.80 20.18
N SER A 131 14.79 2.24 21.38
CA SER A 131 15.84 2.55 22.33
C SER A 131 17.17 2.23 21.64
N PRO A 132 18.17 3.13 21.63
CA PRO A 132 19.37 2.99 20.81
C PRO A 132 20.34 1.89 21.27
N ASN A 133 19.90 0.97 22.14
CA ASN A 133 20.72 -0.11 22.67
C ASN A 133 19.90 -1.39 22.88
N LYS A 134 19.73 -2.17 21.81
CA LYS A 134 19.78 -3.65 21.90
C LYS A 134 20.44 -4.18 20.63
N GLY A 135 21.70 -4.55 20.78
CA GLY A 135 22.50 -5.13 19.72
C GLY A 135 22.12 -6.57 19.38
N LEU A 136 22.59 -6.94 18.19
CA LEU A 136 23.08 -8.25 17.75
C LEU A 136 22.06 -9.38 17.50
N TYR A 137 22.23 -9.90 16.27
CA TYR A 137 21.69 -11.08 15.58
C TYR A 137 20.33 -10.94 14.89
#